data_AF-A0A7W1NA96-F1
#
_entry.id   AF-A0A7W1NA96-F1
#
_cell.length_a   1.000
_cell.length_b   1.000
_cell.length_c   1.000
_cell.angle_alpha   90.00
_cell.angle_beta   90.00
_cell.angle_gamma   90.00
#
_symmetry.space_group_name_H-M   'P 1'
#
loop_
_entity.id
_entity.type
_entity.pdbx_description
1 polymer ?
#
loop_
_entity_poly.entity_id
_entity_poly.type
_entity_poly.pdbx_seq_one_letter_code
_entity_poly.pdbx_strand_id
1 'polypeptide(L)'
;MDKRLLTEADIRSKFISPAITAPGKWDLMTQVREEYFFTAGRVIVRGRTVKRGEGKKADYLLLYQPNLPLAVLEAKDNHHSVGDGMQQALAYAEVLDVPFVYSSNGDAFLEHDRTVTKGTVTREIPLDQFPTPDELWTRYCAAKGLTPPQKAIATQDYYDEGSGRSPRYYQRIAINRTVDAIAQGQDRILLVMATGTGKTYTAFQIIWRLWKAKARKRILFLVDRNILADQTKTNDFKPFGKAMTKITNRTVDKAFEIYLCLYQAVTGTEEERNIYKQFSPDFFDLVIIDECHRGSAADDAAWRQVLEYFSSATQIGLTATPKETTDISNIAYFGEPLYIYSLKQGIADGFLAPYK
;
A
#
# COMPACT_ATOMS: atom_id res chain seq x y z
N MET A 1 -27.39 -27.96 -20.71
CA MET A 1 -27.75 -27.80 -19.29
C MET A 1 -28.25 -26.38 -19.11
N ASP A 2 -29.42 -26.18 -18.52
CA ASP A 2 -29.93 -24.83 -18.24
C ASP A 2 -29.20 -24.26 -17.01
N LYS A 3 -28.44 -23.19 -17.19
CA LYS A 3 -27.66 -22.54 -16.11
C LYS A 3 -28.56 -21.82 -15.11
N ARG A 4 -29.80 -21.49 -15.46
CA ARG A 4 -30.75 -20.83 -14.56
C ARG A 4 -31.16 -21.72 -13.38
N LEU A 5 -30.97 -23.03 -13.48
CA LEU A 5 -31.22 -23.96 -12.38
C LEU A 5 -30.06 -24.04 -11.37
N LEU A 6 -28.96 -23.34 -11.63
CA LEU A 6 -27.74 -23.38 -10.83
C LEU A 6 -27.67 -22.22 -9.85
N THR A 7 -27.14 -22.49 -8.66
CA THR A 7 -26.84 -21.43 -7.67
C THR A 7 -25.68 -20.55 -8.14
N GLU A 8 -25.49 -19.37 -7.54
CA GLU A 8 -24.31 -18.54 -7.80
C GLU A 8 -22.99 -19.30 -7.52
N ALA A 9 -22.97 -20.14 -6.47
CA ALA A 9 -21.83 -21.00 -6.16
C ALA A 9 -21.56 -22.07 -7.23
N ASP A 10 -22.61 -22.63 -7.83
CA ASP A 10 -22.49 -23.53 -8.98
C ASP A 10 -21.97 -22.78 -10.22
N ILE A 11 -22.47 -21.57 -10.47
CA ILE A 11 -22.00 -20.72 -11.57
C ILE A 11 -20.50 -20.41 -11.43
N ARG A 12 -20.10 -20.02 -10.22
CA ARG A 12 -18.70 -19.78 -9.84
C ARG A 12 -17.84 -21.01 -10.09
N SER A 13 -18.16 -22.13 -9.48
CA SER A 13 -17.33 -23.35 -9.51
C SER A 13 -17.30 -24.06 -10.87
N LYS A 14 -18.39 -24.01 -11.66
CA LYS A 14 -18.52 -24.78 -12.91
C LYS A 14 -18.20 -23.99 -14.17
N PHE A 15 -18.25 -22.66 -14.13
CA PHE A 15 -18.04 -21.83 -15.31
C PHE A 15 -16.97 -20.75 -15.09
N ILE A 16 -17.07 -19.95 -14.03
CA ILE A 16 -16.14 -18.83 -13.80
C ILE A 16 -14.75 -19.33 -13.39
N SER A 17 -14.64 -20.12 -12.31
CA SER A 17 -13.36 -20.63 -11.81
C SER A 17 -12.60 -21.40 -12.91
N PRO A 18 -13.22 -22.33 -13.67
CA PRO A 18 -12.54 -23.00 -14.79
C PRO A 18 -12.11 -22.04 -15.92
N ALA A 19 -12.88 -20.99 -16.19
CA ALA A 19 -12.55 -20.01 -17.23
C ALA A 19 -11.34 -19.13 -16.87
N ILE A 20 -11.18 -18.79 -15.59
CA ILE A 20 -10.03 -18.01 -15.09
C ILE A 20 -8.78 -18.88 -14.85
N THR A 21 -8.93 -20.17 -14.53
CA THR A 21 -7.81 -21.07 -14.18
C THR A 21 -7.52 -22.16 -15.22
N ALA A 22 -8.07 -22.02 -16.43
CA ALA A 22 -7.72 -22.88 -17.56
C ALA A 22 -6.19 -22.95 -17.78
N PRO A 23 -5.65 -24.02 -18.38
CA PRO A 23 -4.21 -24.16 -18.62
C PRO A 23 -3.59 -22.91 -19.28
N GLY A 24 -2.53 -22.38 -18.68
CA GLY A 24 -1.86 -21.16 -19.14
C GLY A 24 -2.48 -19.84 -18.67
N LYS A 25 -3.52 -19.87 -17.81
CA LYS A 25 -4.12 -18.68 -17.19
C LYS A 25 -3.68 -18.51 -15.72
N TRP A 26 -4.60 -18.12 -14.84
CA TRP A 26 -4.29 -17.78 -13.45
C TRP A 26 -4.08 -19.04 -12.60
N ASP A 27 -2.99 -19.07 -11.84
CA ASP A 27 -2.74 -20.16 -10.89
C ASP A 27 -3.69 -20.05 -9.68
N LEU A 28 -4.49 -21.10 -9.47
CA LEU A 28 -5.53 -21.10 -8.44
C LEU A 28 -4.97 -20.94 -7.01
N MET A 29 -3.77 -21.47 -6.74
CA MET A 29 -3.20 -21.49 -5.39
C MET A 29 -2.50 -20.18 -5.04
N THR A 30 -1.81 -19.59 -6.02
CA THR A 30 -0.90 -18.47 -5.80
C THR A 30 -1.46 -17.13 -6.27
N GLN A 31 -2.30 -17.13 -7.31
CA GLN A 31 -2.76 -15.91 -7.98
C GLN A 31 -4.27 -15.65 -7.83
N VAL A 32 -5.07 -16.65 -7.48
CA VAL A 32 -6.51 -16.48 -7.25
C VAL A 32 -6.80 -16.47 -5.75
N ARG A 33 -7.61 -15.50 -5.31
CA ARG A 33 -8.21 -15.48 -3.97
C ARG A 33 -9.72 -15.44 -4.11
N GLU A 34 -10.34 -16.59 -3.91
CA GLU A 34 -11.80 -16.69 -3.82
C GLU A 34 -12.26 -16.18 -2.45
N GLU A 35 -13.44 -15.56 -2.42
CA GLU A 35 -14.07 -15.11 -1.19
C GLU A 35 -13.17 -14.21 -0.33
N TYR A 36 -12.51 -13.26 -0.98
CA TYR A 36 -11.49 -12.42 -0.37
C TYR A 36 -12.10 -11.33 0.52
N PHE A 37 -12.10 -11.57 1.84
CA PHE A 37 -12.44 -10.55 2.83
C PHE A 37 -11.33 -9.52 2.96
N PHE A 38 -11.65 -8.25 2.69
CA PHE A 38 -10.71 -7.14 2.82
C PHE A 38 -11.05 -6.18 3.96
N THR A 39 -12.21 -6.32 4.59
CA THR A 39 -12.54 -5.64 5.85
C THR A 39 -12.99 -6.63 6.91
N ALA A 40 -12.86 -6.23 8.18
CA ALA A 40 -13.28 -7.04 9.31
C ALA A 40 -14.71 -6.72 9.77
N GLY A 41 -15.41 -5.81 9.10
CA GLY A 41 -16.76 -5.37 9.47
C GLY A 41 -16.78 -4.44 10.69
N ARG A 42 -17.59 -3.37 10.60
CA ARG A 42 -17.63 -2.30 11.62
C ARG A 42 -17.99 -2.84 13.00
N VAL A 43 -17.26 -2.39 14.02
CA VAL A 43 -17.61 -2.65 15.43
C VAL A 43 -18.75 -1.73 15.84
N ILE A 44 -19.83 -2.31 16.34
CA ILE A 44 -21.06 -1.63 16.78
C ILE A 44 -21.22 -1.84 18.29
N VAL A 45 -21.22 -0.76 19.05
CA VAL A 45 -21.38 -0.77 20.51
C VAL A 45 -22.79 -0.30 20.86
N ARG A 46 -23.60 -1.17 21.47
CA ARG A 46 -24.96 -0.86 21.97
C ARG A 46 -25.05 -1.15 23.46
N GLY A 47 -25.08 -0.11 24.29
CA GLY A 47 -25.04 -0.25 25.75
C GLY A 47 -23.76 -0.95 26.19
N ARG A 48 -23.90 -2.14 26.82
CA ARG A 48 -22.80 -3.03 27.22
C ARG A 48 -22.47 -4.12 26.20
N THR A 49 -23.20 -4.19 25.08
CA THR A 49 -22.99 -5.22 24.05
C THR A 49 -22.12 -4.70 22.91
N VAL A 50 -21.21 -5.54 22.44
CA VAL A 50 -20.35 -5.28 21.27
C VAL A 50 -20.67 -6.33 20.21
N LYS A 51 -21.05 -5.88 19.02
CA LYS A 51 -21.24 -6.75 17.84
C LYS A 51 -20.39 -6.23 16.68
N ARG A 52 -20.05 -7.12 15.77
CA ARG A 52 -19.31 -6.79 14.54
C ARG A 52 -20.26 -6.98 13.36
N GLY A 53 -20.32 -5.98 12.47
CA GLY A 53 -21.02 -6.11 11.20
C GLY A 53 -20.29 -7.07 10.26
N GLU A 54 -20.87 -7.31 9.08
CA GLU A 54 -20.21 -8.14 8.07
C GLU A 54 -19.01 -7.43 7.44
N GLY A 55 -17.95 -8.20 7.20
CA GLY A 55 -16.81 -7.76 6.42
C GLY A 55 -17.17 -7.70 4.94
N LYS A 56 -16.58 -6.75 4.23
CA LYS A 56 -16.69 -6.69 2.77
C LYS A 56 -15.79 -7.78 2.17
N LYS A 57 -16.34 -8.47 1.19
CA LYS A 57 -15.72 -9.61 0.50
C LYS A 57 -15.91 -9.44 -1.00
N ALA A 58 -14.85 -9.65 -1.76
CA ALA A 58 -14.96 -9.83 -3.20
C ALA A 58 -15.05 -11.33 -3.55
N ASP A 59 -15.81 -11.71 -4.57
CA ASP A 59 -15.89 -13.12 -4.96
C ASP A 59 -14.54 -13.65 -5.45
N TYR A 60 -13.83 -12.86 -6.26
CA TYR A 60 -12.46 -13.14 -6.66
C TYR A 60 -11.60 -11.88 -6.61
N LEU A 61 -10.39 -12.02 -6.07
CA LEU A 61 -9.29 -11.10 -6.27
C LEU A 61 -8.17 -11.84 -7.01
N LEU A 62 -7.76 -11.30 -8.16
CA LEU A 62 -6.70 -11.86 -8.99
C LEU A 62 -5.40 -11.06 -8.79
N LEU A 63 -4.34 -11.75 -8.42
CA LEU A 63 -3.05 -11.19 -8.06
C LEU A 63 -1.99 -11.66 -9.05
N TYR A 64 -1.30 -10.74 -9.70
CA TYR A 64 -0.15 -11.10 -10.54
C TYR A 64 0.94 -11.80 -9.72
N GLN A 65 1.15 -11.24 -8.52
CA GLN A 65 1.98 -11.75 -7.43
C GLN A 65 1.34 -11.29 -6.09
N PRO A 66 1.70 -11.88 -4.93
CA PRO A 66 0.96 -11.67 -3.67
C PRO A 66 0.71 -10.21 -3.25
N ASN A 67 1.59 -9.29 -3.64
CA ASN A 67 1.49 -7.86 -3.35
C ASN A 67 0.87 -7.01 -4.46
N LEU A 68 0.48 -7.60 -5.60
CA LEU A 68 0.08 -6.88 -6.81
C LEU A 68 -1.26 -7.40 -7.35
N PRO A 69 -2.39 -6.94 -6.77
CA PRO A 69 -3.71 -7.24 -7.30
C PRO A 69 -3.93 -6.52 -8.64
N LEU A 70 -4.42 -7.24 -9.64
CA LEU A 70 -4.72 -6.67 -10.95
C LEU A 70 -6.21 -6.68 -11.27
N ALA A 71 -6.97 -7.65 -10.78
CA ALA A 71 -8.39 -7.72 -11.08
C ALA A 71 -9.27 -8.10 -9.89
N VAL A 72 -10.48 -7.56 -9.89
CA VAL A 72 -11.56 -7.98 -8.98
C VAL A 72 -12.75 -8.45 -9.83
N LEU A 73 -13.42 -9.51 -9.39
CA LEU A 73 -14.55 -10.09 -10.09
C LEU A 73 -15.69 -10.36 -9.12
N GLU A 74 -16.90 -9.95 -9.52
CA GLU A 74 -18.16 -10.29 -8.84
C GLU A 74 -19.01 -11.22 -9.69
N ALA A 75 -19.44 -12.32 -9.10
CA ALA A 75 -20.32 -13.28 -9.73
C ALA A 75 -21.80 -12.97 -9.41
N LYS A 76 -22.68 -13.46 -10.28
CA LYS A 76 -24.12 -13.57 -10.05
C LYS A 76 -24.60 -14.93 -10.54
N ASP A 77 -25.76 -15.37 -10.06
CA ASP A 77 -26.46 -16.50 -10.69
C ASP A 77 -26.94 -16.13 -12.11
N ASN A 78 -27.33 -17.13 -12.89
CA ASN A 78 -27.65 -16.93 -14.31
C ASN A 78 -29.02 -16.25 -14.58
N HIS A 79 -29.80 -15.92 -13.55
CA HIS A 79 -31.01 -15.09 -13.74
C HIS A 79 -30.67 -13.60 -13.93
N HIS A 80 -29.45 -13.22 -13.56
CA HIS A 80 -28.93 -11.87 -13.69
C HIS A 80 -28.28 -11.65 -15.04
N SER A 81 -28.19 -10.39 -15.46
CA SER A 81 -27.37 -10.02 -16.60
C SER A 81 -25.87 -10.17 -16.28
N VAL A 82 -25.03 -10.32 -17.31
CA VAL A 82 -23.57 -10.38 -17.16
C VAL A 82 -23.02 -9.16 -16.40
N GLY A 83 -23.68 -8.00 -16.51
CA GLY A 83 -23.24 -6.74 -15.90
C GLY A 83 -23.80 -6.43 -14.52
N ASP A 84 -24.70 -7.26 -13.97
CA ASP A 84 -25.44 -6.91 -12.73
C ASP A 84 -24.52 -6.76 -11.50
N GLY A 85 -23.37 -7.45 -11.46
CA GLY A 85 -22.37 -7.29 -10.42
C GLY A 85 -21.41 -6.11 -10.62
N MET A 86 -21.46 -5.40 -11.76
CA MET A 86 -20.42 -4.43 -12.14
C MET A 86 -20.33 -3.24 -11.18
N GLN A 87 -21.45 -2.69 -10.71
CA GLN A 87 -21.40 -1.57 -9.76
C GLN A 87 -20.75 -1.98 -8.42
N GLN A 88 -21.03 -3.19 -7.95
CA GLN A 88 -20.41 -3.76 -6.75
C GLN A 88 -18.91 -3.96 -6.98
N ALA A 89 -18.53 -4.57 -8.11
CA ALA A 89 -17.15 -4.81 -8.49
C ALA A 89 -16.34 -3.50 -8.61
N LEU A 90 -16.92 -2.45 -9.21
CA LEU A 90 -16.31 -1.12 -9.31
C LEU A 90 -16.08 -0.49 -7.93
N ALA A 91 -17.06 -0.59 -7.02
CA ALA A 91 -16.91 -0.09 -5.67
C ALA A 91 -15.78 -0.82 -4.90
N TYR A 92 -15.62 -2.12 -5.13
CA TYR A 92 -14.51 -2.89 -4.56
C TYR A 92 -13.17 -2.57 -5.22
N ALA A 93 -13.13 -2.37 -6.53
CA ALA A 93 -11.95 -1.97 -7.26
C ALA A 93 -11.41 -0.62 -6.78
N GLU A 94 -12.31 0.34 -6.51
CA GLU A 94 -11.96 1.65 -5.95
C GLU A 94 -11.30 1.49 -4.58
N VAL A 95 -11.90 0.70 -3.68
CA VAL A 95 -11.37 0.47 -2.32
C VAL A 95 -10.03 -0.29 -2.35
N LEU A 96 -9.91 -1.28 -3.23
CA LEU A 96 -8.73 -2.16 -3.32
C LEU A 96 -7.61 -1.63 -4.22
N ASP A 97 -7.85 -0.51 -4.92
CA ASP A 97 -6.97 0.11 -5.93
C ASP A 97 -6.60 -0.84 -7.08
N VAL A 98 -7.60 -1.51 -7.64
CA VAL A 98 -7.41 -2.57 -8.65
C VAL A 98 -7.79 -2.09 -10.07
N PRO A 99 -6.91 -2.25 -11.08
CA PRO A 99 -7.10 -1.64 -12.40
C PRO A 99 -8.21 -2.28 -13.25
N PHE A 100 -8.40 -3.60 -13.17
CA PHE A 100 -9.35 -4.32 -14.03
C PHE A 100 -10.52 -4.87 -13.21
N VAL A 101 -11.73 -4.72 -13.73
CA VAL A 101 -12.96 -5.04 -13.01
C VAL A 101 -13.81 -5.94 -13.87
N TYR A 102 -14.35 -7.00 -13.27
CA TYR A 102 -15.15 -7.99 -13.98
C TYR A 102 -16.47 -8.26 -13.28
N SER A 103 -17.50 -8.53 -14.06
CA SER A 103 -18.73 -9.16 -13.59
C SER A 103 -19.09 -10.35 -14.47
N SER A 104 -19.68 -11.38 -13.91
CA SER A 104 -20.12 -12.55 -14.67
C SER A 104 -21.31 -13.24 -14.04
N ASN A 105 -22.20 -13.74 -14.89
CA ASN A 105 -23.32 -14.62 -14.54
C ASN A 105 -23.09 -16.08 -15.03
N GLY A 106 -21.85 -16.38 -15.47
CA GLY A 106 -21.48 -17.67 -16.05
C GLY A 106 -21.70 -17.82 -17.56
N ASP A 107 -22.23 -16.84 -18.30
CA ASP A 107 -22.32 -16.90 -19.77
C ASP A 107 -21.15 -16.19 -20.47
N ALA A 108 -20.71 -15.08 -19.91
CA ALA A 108 -19.59 -14.27 -20.36
C ALA A 108 -19.00 -13.51 -19.17
N PHE A 109 -17.97 -12.70 -19.41
CA PHE A 109 -17.56 -11.65 -18.47
C PHE A 109 -17.81 -10.28 -19.08
N LEU A 110 -18.27 -9.35 -18.26
CA LEU A 110 -18.22 -7.92 -18.58
C LEU A 110 -16.95 -7.37 -17.95
N GLU A 111 -15.98 -6.95 -18.77
CA GLU A 111 -14.76 -6.26 -18.34
C GLU A 111 -15.00 -4.76 -18.30
N HIS A 112 -14.50 -4.10 -17.25
CA HIS A 112 -14.31 -2.66 -17.18
C HIS A 112 -12.85 -2.35 -16.83
N ASP A 113 -12.16 -1.67 -17.74
CA ASP A 113 -10.75 -1.30 -17.60
C ASP A 113 -10.61 0.13 -17.05
N ARG A 114 -10.29 0.26 -15.75
CA ARG A 114 -10.14 1.56 -15.08
C ARG A 114 -8.88 2.31 -15.51
N THR A 115 -8.01 1.70 -16.31
CA THR A 115 -6.79 2.34 -16.83
C THR A 115 -7.04 3.14 -18.11
N VAL A 116 -8.16 2.87 -18.80
CA VAL A 116 -8.53 3.52 -20.05
C VAL A 116 -9.32 4.81 -19.78
N THR A 117 -8.77 5.95 -20.22
CA THR A 117 -9.42 7.27 -20.11
C THR A 117 -10.10 7.74 -21.38
N LYS A 118 -9.83 7.08 -22.53
CA LYS A 118 -10.41 7.39 -23.84
C LYS A 118 -10.65 6.09 -24.61
N GLY A 119 -11.81 5.99 -25.28
CA GLY A 119 -12.20 4.81 -26.04
C GLY A 119 -13.11 3.87 -25.26
N THR A 120 -13.08 2.57 -25.59
CA THR A 120 -13.95 1.55 -24.99
C THR A 120 -13.45 1.15 -23.62
N VAL A 121 -14.14 1.60 -22.58
CA VAL A 121 -13.82 1.29 -21.17
C VAL A 121 -14.42 -0.04 -20.73
N THR A 122 -15.57 -0.42 -21.32
CA THR A 122 -16.29 -1.65 -20.98
C THR A 122 -16.48 -2.52 -22.22
N ARG A 123 -16.25 -3.83 -22.09
CA ARG A 123 -16.55 -4.80 -23.15
C ARG A 123 -16.98 -6.14 -22.57
N GLU A 124 -17.82 -6.86 -23.30
CA GLU A 124 -18.14 -8.24 -23.00
C GLU A 124 -17.10 -9.16 -23.64
N ILE A 125 -16.63 -10.15 -22.88
CA ILE A 125 -15.67 -11.16 -23.31
C ILE A 125 -16.24 -12.57 -23.07
N PRO A 126 -16.11 -13.48 -24.04
CA PRO A 126 -16.46 -14.89 -23.86
C PRO A 126 -15.66 -15.55 -22.72
N LEU A 127 -16.20 -16.61 -22.13
CA LEU A 127 -15.58 -17.30 -21.00
C LEU A 127 -14.15 -17.82 -21.31
N ASP A 128 -13.95 -18.36 -22.51
CA ASP A 128 -12.66 -18.87 -22.96
C ASP A 128 -11.62 -17.76 -23.19
N GLN A 129 -12.06 -16.50 -23.31
CA GLN A 129 -11.20 -15.33 -23.57
C GLN A 129 -10.90 -14.48 -22.32
N PHE A 130 -11.14 -14.99 -21.12
CA PHE A 130 -10.70 -14.29 -19.90
C PHE A 130 -9.18 -14.02 -19.95
N PRO A 131 -8.70 -12.79 -19.69
CA PRO A 131 -7.29 -12.43 -19.86
C PRO A 131 -6.35 -13.20 -18.94
N THR A 132 -5.15 -13.46 -19.42
CA THR A 132 -4.05 -14.06 -18.65
C THR A 132 -3.42 -13.05 -17.67
N PRO A 133 -2.68 -13.51 -16.64
CA PRO A 133 -1.94 -12.64 -15.75
C PRO A 133 -0.99 -11.67 -16.48
N ASP A 134 -0.24 -12.16 -17.48
CA ASP A 134 0.74 -11.37 -18.23
C ASP A 134 0.10 -10.33 -19.16
N GLU A 135 -1.07 -10.63 -19.73
CA GLU A 135 -1.83 -9.65 -20.52
C GLU A 135 -2.29 -8.48 -19.65
N LEU A 136 -2.87 -8.75 -18.47
CA LEU A 136 -3.29 -7.69 -17.55
C LEU A 136 -2.08 -6.92 -17.00
N TRP A 137 -0.99 -7.60 -16.70
CA TRP A 137 0.25 -6.95 -16.26
C TRP A 137 0.82 -6.02 -17.33
N THR A 138 0.81 -6.46 -18.60
CA THR A 138 1.27 -5.66 -19.74
C THR A 138 0.41 -4.41 -19.90
N ARG A 139 -0.93 -4.54 -19.84
CA ARG A 139 -1.85 -3.39 -19.91
C ARG A 139 -1.62 -2.42 -18.76
N TYR A 140 -1.50 -2.92 -17.53
CA TYR A 140 -1.23 -2.11 -16.35
C TYR A 140 0.08 -1.33 -16.50
N CYS A 141 1.17 -2.02 -16.89
CA CYS A 141 2.46 -1.39 -17.13
C CYS A 141 2.40 -0.30 -18.20
N ALA A 142 1.69 -0.56 -19.31
CA ALA A 142 1.53 0.39 -20.39
C ALA A 142 0.77 1.64 -19.93
N ALA A 143 -0.35 1.46 -19.21
CA ALA A 143 -1.13 2.56 -18.67
C ALA A 143 -0.36 3.41 -17.65
N LYS A 144 0.51 2.77 -16.86
CA LYS A 144 1.39 3.44 -15.90
C LYS A 144 2.67 4.00 -16.53
N GLY A 145 2.95 3.71 -17.81
CA GLY A 145 4.19 4.12 -18.47
C GLY A 145 5.45 3.51 -17.86
N LEU A 146 5.37 2.30 -17.28
CA LEU A 146 6.50 1.69 -16.58
C LEU A 146 7.59 1.20 -17.55
N THR A 147 8.79 1.75 -17.40
CA THR A 147 10.02 1.27 -18.04
C THR A 147 10.48 -0.06 -17.44
N PRO A 148 11.34 -0.85 -18.12
CA PRO A 148 11.81 -2.14 -17.58
C PRO A 148 12.43 -2.06 -16.17
N PRO A 149 13.27 -1.05 -15.83
CA PRO A 149 13.77 -0.89 -14.46
C PRO A 149 12.65 -0.61 -13.44
N GLN A 150 11.65 0.19 -13.82
CA GLN A 150 10.51 0.50 -12.94
C GLN A 150 9.62 -0.73 -12.72
N LYS A 151 9.43 -1.57 -13.75
CA LYS A 151 8.73 -2.86 -13.61
C LYS A 151 9.42 -3.75 -12.58
N ALA A 152 10.75 -3.86 -12.64
CA ALA A 152 11.52 -4.68 -11.68
C ALA A 152 11.36 -4.19 -10.22
N ILE A 153 11.27 -2.88 -10.01
CA ILE A 153 10.98 -2.29 -8.70
C ILE A 153 9.53 -2.57 -8.27
N ALA A 154 8.57 -2.38 -9.18
CA ALA A 154 7.15 -2.61 -8.95
C ALA A 154 6.81 -4.07 -8.65
N THR A 155 7.62 -5.02 -9.15
CA THR A 155 7.47 -6.45 -8.86
C THR A 155 8.30 -6.94 -7.69
N GLN A 156 9.11 -6.10 -7.03
CA GLN A 156 9.91 -6.54 -5.89
C GLN A 156 9.03 -7.02 -4.73
N ASP A 157 9.32 -8.23 -4.23
CA ASP A 157 8.56 -8.85 -3.14
C ASP A 157 8.65 -8.10 -1.82
N TYR A 158 7.59 -8.27 -1.01
CA TYR A 158 7.62 -7.91 0.40
C TYR A 158 8.59 -8.77 1.19
N TYR A 159 8.96 -8.30 2.37
CA TYR A 159 9.50 -9.19 3.37
C TYR A 159 8.35 -10.05 3.91
N ASP A 160 8.54 -11.37 3.84
CA ASP A 160 7.65 -12.35 4.44
C ASP A 160 8.36 -12.99 5.64
N GLU A 161 7.72 -12.89 6.81
CA GLU A 161 8.19 -13.50 8.06
C GLU A 161 7.90 -15.01 8.14
N GLY A 162 7.19 -15.58 7.15
CA GLY A 162 6.70 -16.95 7.18
C GLY A 162 5.58 -17.17 8.20
N SER A 163 5.11 -16.10 8.86
CA SER A 163 4.03 -16.11 9.85
C SER A 163 2.63 -16.06 9.22
N GLY A 164 2.55 -15.94 7.88
CA GLY A 164 1.30 -15.69 7.15
C GLY A 164 0.78 -14.26 7.29
N ARG A 165 1.53 -13.37 7.95
CA ARG A 165 1.14 -11.96 8.13
C ARG A 165 1.46 -11.15 6.87
N SER A 166 0.44 -10.84 6.08
CA SER A 166 0.54 -9.92 4.94
C SER A 166 0.05 -8.51 5.29
N PRO A 167 0.50 -7.46 4.55
CA PRO A 167 -0.10 -6.14 4.66
C PRO A 167 -1.61 -6.19 4.42
N ARG A 168 -2.38 -5.42 5.19
CA ARG A 168 -3.80 -5.18 4.92
C ARG A 168 -3.95 -4.42 3.60
N TYR A 169 -5.14 -4.45 3.00
CA TYR A 169 -5.38 -3.86 1.68
C TYR A 169 -4.89 -2.39 1.59
N TYR A 170 -5.20 -1.55 2.57
CA TYR A 170 -4.79 -0.14 2.59
C TYR A 170 -3.28 0.04 2.79
N GLN A 171 -2.60 -0.87 3.50
CA GLN A 171 -1.15 -0.85 3.64
C GLN A 171 -0.51 -1.22 2.30
N ARG A 172 -1.01 -2.26 1.64
CA ARG A 172 -0.57 -2.67 0.30
C ARG A 172 -0.70 -1.51 -0.70
N ILE A 173 -1.83 -0.79 -0.69
CA ILE A 173 -2.03 0.39 -1.56
C ILE A 173 -1.00 1.47 -1.26
N ALA A 174 -0.83 1.84 0.01
CA ALA A 174 0.16 2.84 0.42
C ALA A 174 1.58 2.44 -0.02
N ILE A 175 1.97 1.18 0.17
CA ILE A 175 3.29 0.68 -0.22
C ILE A 175 3.47 0.70 -1.73
N ASN A 176 2.54 0.11 -2.50
CA ASN A 176 2.64 0.02 -3.95
C ASN A 176 2.67 1.40 -4.61
N ARG A 177 1.74 2.28 -4.26
CA ARG A 177 1.71 3.65 -4.81
C ARG A 177 3.01 4.39 -4.52
N THR A 178 3.55 4.24 -3.31
CA THR A 178 4.80 4.90 -2.93
C THR A 178 5.98 4.37 -3.73
N VAL A 179 6.09 3.05 -3.85
CA VAL A 179 7.17 2.41 -4.63
C VAL A 179 7.09 2.81 -6.11
N ASP A 180 5.88 2.83 -6.69
CA ASP A 180 5.64 3.24 -8.07
C ASP A 180 5.99 4.72 -8.29
N ALA A 181 5.54 5.61 -7.40
CA ALA A 181 5.83 7.04 -7.47
C ALA A 181 7.34 7.32 -7.42
N ILE A 182 8.07 6.63 -6.52
CA ILE A 182 9.54 6.75 -6.41
C ILE A 182 10.23 6.22 -7.67
N ALA A 183 9.76 5.10 -8.20
CA ALA A 183 10.29 4.55 -9.45
C ALA A 183 10.07 5.51 -10.63
N GLN A 184 8.99 6.30 -10.60
CA GLN A 184 8.66 7.33 -11.58
C GLN A 184 9.34 8.69 -11.34
N GLY A 185 10.20 8.80 -10.32
CA GLY A 185 10.97 10.02 -10.04
C GLY A 185 10.25 11.05 -9.18
N GLN A 186 9.17 10.66 -8.47
CA GLN A 186 8.57 11.53 -7.47
C GLN A 186 9.40 11.52 -6.18
N ASP A 187 10.01 12.67 -5.86
CA ASP A 187 10.93 12.79 -4.73
C ASP A 187 10.30 13.29 -3.43
N ARG A 188 9.03 13.71 -3.44
CA ARG A 188 8.29 14.11 -2.23
C ARG A 188 6.96 13.41 -2.16
N ILE A 189 6.74 12.69 -1.07
CA ILE A 189 5.58 11.82 -0.88
C ILE A 189 5.03 12.01 0.52
N LEU A 190 3.71 12.17 0.62
CA LEU A 190 2.99 12.23 1.88
C LEU A 190 2.00 11.06 1.97
N LEU A 191 2.07 10.29 3.05
CA LEU A 191 1.08 9.27 3.39
C LEU A 191 0.36 9.68 4.68
N VAL A 192 -0.97 9.72 4.61
CA VAL A 192 -1.83 10.01 5.75
C VAL A 192 -2.49 8.72 6.21
N MET A 193 -2.14 8.22 7.39
CA MET A 193 -2.63 6.96 7.93
C MET A 193 -2.93 7.12 9.43
N ALA A 194 -4.17 6.86 9.81
CA ALA A 194 -4.62 6.99 11.20
C ALA A 194 -3.74 6.19 12.18
N THR A 195 -3.61 6.68 13.42
CA THR A 195 -2.87 5.96 14.46
C THR A 195 -3.45 4.57 14.68
N GLY A 196 -2.57 3.56 14.81
CA GLY A 196 -2.97 2.16 14.96
C GLY A 196 -3.19 1.39 13.64
N THR A 197 -3.01 2.01 12.48
CA THR A 197 -3.14 1.34 11.17
C THR A 197 -1.80 0.83 10.62
N GLY A 198 -0.74 0.79 11.44
CA GLY A 198 0.54 0.18 11.08
C GLY A 198 1.41 0.99 10.11
N LYS A 199 1.61 2.28 10.40
CA LYS A 199 2.54 3.15 9.65
C LYS A 199 3.97 2.62 9.61
N THR A 200 4.51 2.21 10.77
CA THR A 200 5.86 1.66 10.90
C THR A 200 6.06 0.42 10.02
N TYR A 201 5.11 -0.52 10.05
CA TYR A 201 5.12 -1.68 9.17
C TYR A 201 5.02 -1.32 7.68
N THR A 202 4.24 -0.29 7.34
CA THR A 202 4.12 0.22 5.97
C THR A 202 5.46 0.81 5.50
N ALA A 203 6.10 1.63 6.34
CA ALA A 203 7.42 2.20 6.09
C ALA A 203 8.48 1.11 5.90
N PHE A 204 8.48 0.10 6.78
CA PHE A 204 9.35 -1.06 6.69
C PHE A 204 9.25 -1.75 5.32
N GLN A 205 8.04 -2.05 4.85
CA GLN A 205 7.84 -2.73 3.56
C GLN A 205 8.23 -1.84 2.37
N ILE A 206 8.02 -0.53 2.43
CA ILE A 206 8.52 0.42 1.41
C ILE A 206 10.05 0.37 1.34
N ILE A 207 10.72 0.52 2.49
CA ILE A 207 12.19 0.48 2.60
C ILE A 207 12.69 -0.87 2.08
N TRP A 208 12.10 -1.98 2.51
CA TRP A 208 12.50 -3.31 2.11
C TRP A 208 12.46 -3.49 0.60
N ARG A 209 11.36 -3.10 -0.04
CA ARG A 209 11.22 -3.21 -1.49
C ARG A 209 12.24 -2.36 -2.24
N LEU A 210 12.40 -1.09 -1.87
CA LEU A 210 13.35 -0.21 -2.55
C LEU A 210 14.80 -0.66 -2.33
N TRP A 211 15.12 -1.14 -1.14
CA TRP A 211 16.45 -1.64 -0.77
C TRP A 211 16.79 -2.96 -1.50
N LYS A 212 15.87 -3.93 -1.51
CA LYS A 212 16.07 -5.21 -2.22
C LYS A 212 16.14 -5.05 -3.73
N ALA A 213 15.36 -4.12 -4.29
CA ALA A 213 15.44 -3.76 -5.70
C ALA A 213 16.71 -2.96 -6.04
N LYS A 214 17.54 -2.60 -5.04
CA LYS A 214 18.72 -1.71 -5.18
C LYS A 214 18.37 -0.32 -5.74
N ALA A 215 17.11 0.10 -5.60
CA ALA A 215 16.64 1.40 -6.04
C ALA A 215 17.04 2.52 -5.08
N ARG A 216 17.17 2.21 -3.78
CA ARG A 216 17.66 3.12 -2.73
C ARG A 216 18.58 2.34 -1.81
N LYS A 217 19.79 2.83 -1.57
CA LYS A 217 20.81 2.12 -0.79
C LYS A 217 20.98 2.73 0.59
N ARG A 218 21.16 4.04 0.68
CA ARG A 218 21.40 4.78 1.93
C ARG A 218 20.10 5.40 2.41
N ILE A 219 19.55 4.88 3.49
CA ILE A 219 18.19 5.17 3.94
C ILE A 219 18.22 5.71 5.37
N LEU A 220 17.60 6.86 5.61
CA LEU A 220 17.40 7.45 6.93
C LEU A 220 15.93 7.33 7.34
N PHE A 221 15.67 6.67 8.47
CA PHE A 221 14.34 6.58 9.08
C PHE A 221 14.33 7.38 10.39
N LEU A 222 13.60 8.50 10.39
CA LEU A 222 13.44 9.39 11.54
C LEU A 222 12.17 9.04 12.31
N VAL A 223 12.30 8.91 13.63
CA VAL A 223 11.21 8.58 14.55
C VAL A 223 11.15 9.53 15.75
N ASP A 224 9.94 9.72 16.26
CA ASP A 224 9.66 10.65 17.36
C ASP A 224 10.28 10.22 18.70
N ARG A 225 10.10 8.96 19.09
CA ARG A 225 10.40 8.51 20.46
C ARG A 225 11.37 7.34 20.52
N ASN A 226 12.21 7.35 21.57
CA ASN A 226 13.14 6.27 21.90
C ASN A 226 12.50 4.89 21.96
N ILE A 227 11.33 4.80 22.61
CA ILE A 227 10.57 3.55 22.75
C ILE A 227 10.16 3.01 21.37
N LEU A 228 9.79 3.89 20.44
CA LEU A 228 9.46 3.53 19.07
C LEU A 228 10.71 3.11 18.30
N ALA A 229 11.85 3.77 18.46
CA ALA A 229 13.09 3.39 17.79
C ALA A 229 13.57 1.98 18.19
N ASP A 230 13.53 1.66 19.49
CA ASP A 230 13.99 0.36 19.99
C ASP A 230 12.99 -0.76 19.66
N GLN A 231 11.68 -0.51 19.72
CA GLN A 231 10.65 -1.44 19.25
C GLN A 231 10.70 -1.66 17.73
N THR A 232 10.91 -0.59 16.96
CA THR A 232 11.05 -0.66 15.49
C THR A 232 12.28 -1.49 15.14
N LYS A 233 13.43 -1.23 15.77
CA LYS A 233 14.68 -1.97 15.52
C LYS A 233 14.58 -3.45 15.91
N THR A 234 13.94 -3.76 17.03
CA THR A 234 13.87 -5.13 17.57
C THR A 234 12.74 -5.98 16.98
N ASN A 235 11.68 -5.35 16.48
CA ASN A 235 10.55 -6.03 15.83
C ASN A 235 10.59 -5.79 14.32
N ASP A 236 9.93 -4.74 13.83
CA ASP A 236 9.60 -4.55 12.42
C ASP A 236 10.84 -4.48 11.51
N PHE A 237 11.93 -3.85 11.96
CA PHE A 237 13.15 -3.61 11.16
C PHE A 237 14.27 -4.63 11.45
N LYS A 238 14.04 -5.58 12.36
CA LYS A 238 14.95 -6.71 12.61
C LYS A 238 15.43 -7.40 11.31
N PRO A 239 14.61 -7.56 10.26
CA PRO A 239 15.01 -8.21 9.01
C PRO A 239 16.18 -7.54 8.27
N PHE A 240 16.45 -6.26 8.51
CA PHE A 240 17.61 -5.59 7.91
C PHE A 240 18.95 -6.03 8.53
N GLY A 241 18.92 -6.63 9.72
CA GLY A 241 20.09 -7.26 10.35
C GLY A 241 21.30 -6.33 10.38
N LYS A 242 22.41 -6.78 9.77
CA LYS A 242 23.70 -6.08 9.76
C LYS A 242 23.74 -4.86 8.83
N ALA A 243 22.76 -4.69 7.94
CA ALA A 243 22.70 -3.52 7.06
C ALA A 243 22.21 -2.26 7.82
N MET A 244 21.67 -2.44 9.03
CA MET A 244 20.99 -1.40 9.78
C MET A 244 21.72 -1.03 11.08
N THR A 245 21.75 0.26 11.38
CA THR A 245 22.20 0.79 12.67
C THR A 245 21.19 1.77 13.28
N LYS A 246 21.23 1.91 14.61
CA LYS A 246 20.56 3.02 15.31
C LYS A 246 21.66 3.99 15.66
N ILE A 247 21.51 5.23 15.23
CA ILE A 247 22.45 6.30 15.58
C ILE A 247 22.28 6.60 17.07
N THR A 248 23.30 6.28 17.86
CA THR A 248 23.38 6.52 19.30
C THR A 248 24.71 7.20 19.65
N ASN A 249 24.77 7.87 20.81
CA ASN A 249 26.02 8.43 21.36
C ASN A 249 26.84 9.32 20.42
N ARG A 250 26.17 10.02 19.50
CA ARG A 250 26.78 11.06 18.65
C ARG A 250 27.91 10.61 17.73
N THR A 251 28.02 9.31 17.47
CA THR A 251 28.99 8.73 16.53
C THR A 251 28.26 8.08 15.37
N VAL A 252 28.80 8.29 14.17
CA VAL A 252 28.22 7.80 12.92
C VAL A 252 29.20 6.84 12.26
N ASP A 253 28.82 5.58 12.18
CA ASP A 253 29.47 4.61 11.30
C ASP A 253 28.78 4.63 9.93
N LYS A 254 29.51 5.10 8.91
CA LYS A 254 29.01 5.25 7.53
C LYS A 254 28.99 3.93 6.75
N ALA A 255 29.41 2.81 7.35
CA ALA A 255 29.42 1.50 6.71
C ALA A 255 28.03 0.85 6.58
N PHE A 256 27.04 1.35 7.34
CA PHE A 256 25.66 0.86 7.28
C PHE A 256 24.89 1.44 6.08
N GLU A 257 23.79 0.79 5.73
CA GLU A 257 22.91 1.21 4.63
C GLU A 257 21.61 1.82 5.17
N ILE A 258 21.12 1.37 6.32
CA ILE A 258 19.86 1.81 6.92
C ILE A 258 20.13 2.40 8.30
N TYR A 259 19.68 3.63 8.51
CA TYR A 259 19.96 4.40 9.72
C TYR A 259 18.64 4.75 10.40
N LEU A 260 18.47 4.29 11.64
CA LEU A 260 17.38 4.75 12.50
C LEU A 260 17.88 5.88 13.38
N CYS A 261 17.15 6.98 13.40
CA CYS A 261 17.50 8.13 14.22
C CYS A 261 16.27 8.73 14.89
N LEU A 262 16.47 9.30 16.07
CA LEU A 262 15.45 10.05 16.80
C LEU A 262 15.50 11.51 16.40
N TYR A 263 14.35 12.19 16.35
CA TYR A 263 14.34 13.64 16.13
C TYR A 263 15.25 14.39 17.10
N GLN A 264 15.12 14.10 18.40
CA GLN A 264 15.90 14.77 19.44
C GLN A 264 17.42 14.58 19.31
N ALA A 265 17.87 13.56 18.59
CA ALA A 265 19.29 13.31 18.35
C ALA A 265 19.83 14.08 17.13
N VAL A 266 18.95 14.53 16.22
CA VAL A 266 19.33 15.28 15.01
C VAL A 266 19.07 16.78 15.11
N THR A 267 18.19 17.24 16.00
CA THR A 267 17.78 18.64 16.03
C THR A 267 18.01 19.26 17.41
N GLY A 268 18.97 20.18 17.49
CA GLY A 268 19.24 20.94 18.71
C GLY A 268 20.03 22.22 18.41
N THR A 269 20.02 23.15 19.37
CA THR A 269 20.59 24.50 19.24
C THR A 269 22.11 24.55 19.30
N GLU A 270 22.76 23.50 19.80
CA GLU A 270 24.21 23.37 19.83
C GLU A 270 24.70 22.63 18.57
N GLU A 271 25.84 23.04 18.02
CA GLU A 271 26.42 22.45 16.80
C GLU A 271 26.65 20.93 16.94
N GLU A 272 26.98 20.48 18.16
CA GLU A 272 27.12 19.07 18.57
C GLU A 272 25.81 18.25 18.53
N ARG A 273 24.64 18.89 18.41
CA ARG A 273 23.33 18.23 18.32
C ARG A 273 22.84 18.05 16.88
N ASN A 274 23.55 18.58 15.89
CA ASN A 274 23.23 18.43 14.46
C ASN A 274 23.95 17.22 13.84
N ILE A 275 23.78 16.04 14.42
CA ILE A 275 24.52 14.83 14.01
C ILE A 275 24.37 14.50 12.52
N TYR A 276 23.24 14.88 11.91
CA TYR A 276 22.99 14.69 10.50
C TYR A 276 24.02 15.41 9.61
N LYS A 277 24.63 16.52 10.08
CA LYS A 277 25.70 17.23 9.38
C LYS A 277 27.03 16.48 9.33
N GLN A 278 27.17 15.37 10.07
CA GLN A 278 28.31 14.45 9.90
C GLN A 278 28.21 13.65 8.60
N PHE A 279 27.01 13.53 8.03
CA PHE A 279 26.79 13.02 6.68
C PHE A 279 26.86 14.16 5.67
N SER A 280 27.26 13.89 4.43
CA SER A 280 27.15 14.88 3.37
C SER A 280 25.67 15.07 2.96
N PRO A 281 25.29 16.25 2.42
CA PRO A 281 23.92 16.52 1.95
C PRO A 281 23.36 15.49 0.94
N ASP A 282 24.23 14.84 0.19
CA ASP A 282 23.94 13.84 -0.85
C ASP A 282 24.15 12.38 -0.36
N PHE A 283 24.34 12.18 0.94
CA PHE A 283 24.64 10.87 1.49
C PHE A 283 23.43 9.93 1.43
N PHE A 284 22.22 10.41 1.73
CA PHE A 284 21.03 9.56 1.72
C PHE A 284 20.35 9.59 0.36
N ASP A 285 19.90 8.42 -0.09
CA ASP A 285 19.08 8.29 -1.30
C ASP A 285 17.59 8.38 -0.93
N LEU A 286 17.24 8.06 0.33
CA LEU A 286 15.87 8.07 0.86
C LEU A 286 15.84 8.54 2.31
N VAL A 287 14.96 9.48 2.63
CA VAL A 287 14.66 9.94 4.00
C VAL A 287 13.18 9.72 4.28
N ILE A 288 12.86 9.08 5.40
CA ILE A 288 11.50 8.80 5.83
C ILE A 288 11.29 9.38 7.22
N ILE A 289 10.17 10.05 7.42
CA ILE A 289 9.81 10.75 8.64
C ILE A 289 8.48 10.21 9.16
N ASP A 290 8.50 9.55 10.33
CA ASP A 290 7.27 9.10 10.99
C ASP A 290 6.68 10.15 11.93
N GLU A 291 5.36 10.34 11.89
CA GLU A 291 4.65 11.39 12.63
C GLU A 291 5.11 12.81 12.27
N CYS A 292 5.21 13.13 10.97
CA CYS A 292 5.68 14.43 10.44
C CYS A 292 4.80 15.65 10.75
N HIS A 293 3.95 15.62 11.79
CA HIS A 293 2.92 16.62 12.13
C HIS A 293 2.90 16.99 13.62
N ARG A 294 3.73 16.35 14.45
CA ARG A 294 3.61 16.40 15.92
C ARG A 294 4.56 17.37 16.61
N GLY A 295 4.98 18.42 15.91
CA GLY A 295 5.83 19.44 16.48
C GLY A 295 5.11 20.64 17.11
N SER A 296 5.78 21.27 18.08
CA SER A 296 5.75 22.73 18.22
C SER A 296 6.33 23.39 16.96
N ALA A 297 6.18 24.71 16.77
CA ALA A 297 6.80 25.40 15.63
C ALA A 297 8.33 25.16 15.56
N ALA A 298 8.98 24.94 16.71
CA ALA A 298 10.40 24.63 16.80
C ALA A 298 10.73 23.19 16.35
N ASP A 299 9.92 22.21 16.74
CA ASP A 299 10.08 20.81 16.31
C ASP A 299 9.76 20.66 14.81
N ASP A 300 8.80 21.44 14.31
CA ASP A 300 8.44 21.48 12.90
C ASP A 300 9.54 22.14 12.04
N ALA A 301 10.19 23.18 12.55
CA ALA A 301 11.39 23.76 11.93
C ALA A 301 12.57 22.76 11.92
N ALA A 302 12.65 21.90 12.93
CA ALA A 302 13.75 20.97 13.14
C ALA A 302 13.77 19.82 12.10
N TRP A 303 12.68 19.09 11.89
CA TRP A 303 12.66 18.06 10.85
C TRP A 303 12.77 18.66 9.44
N ARG A 304 12.23 19.86 9.23
CA ARG A 304 12.33 20.57 7.96
C ARG A 304 13.77 20.90 7.61
N GLN A 305 14.59 21.32 8.57
CA GLN A 305 16.03 21.52 8.35
C GLN A 305 16.75 20.24 7.90
N VAL A 306 16.41 19.09 8.50
CA VAL A 306 16.99 17.80 8.11
C VAL A 306 16.60 17.45 6.66
N LEU A 307 15.34 17.65 6.29
CA LEU A 307 14.88 17.41 4.92
C LEU A 307 15.47 18.39 3.90
N GLU A 308 15.58 19.67 4.25
CA GLU A 308 16.20 20.68 3.38
C GLU A 308 17.71 20.42 3.21
N TYR A 309 18.37 19.91 4.25
CA TYR A 309 19.76 19.47 4.17
C TYR A 309 19.94 18.27 3.22
N PHE A 310 19.10 17.24 3.34
CA PHE A 310 19.10 16.07 2.45
C PHE A 310 18.15 16.25 1.25
N SER A 311 18.20 17.42 0.60
CA SER A 311 17.26 17.79 -0.46
C SER A 311 17.35 16.96 -1.74
N SER A 312 18.48 16.28 -1.98
CA SER A 312 18.64 15.36 -3.12
C SER A 312 18.06 13.98 -2.88
N ALA A 313 17.75 13.63 -1.63
CA ALA A 313 17.13 12.35 -1.30
C ALA A 313 15.65 12.39 -1.69
N THR A 314 15.09 11.23 -2.03
CA THR A 314 13.62 11.09 -2.03
C THR A 314 13.12 11.13 -0.59
N GLN A 315 12.00 11.80 -0.33
CA GLN A 315 11.51 12.10 1.01
C GLN A 315 10.06 11.64 1.19
N ILE A 316 9.82 10.85 2.24
CA ILE A 316 8.49 10.33 2.58
C ILE A 316 8.08 10.83 3.96
N GLY A 317 6.99 11.58 4.02
CA GLY A 317 6.32 11.94 5.27
C GLY A 317 5.19 10.97 5.59
N LEU A 318 5.16 10.45 6.82
CA LEU A 318 4.06 9.65 7.35
C LEU A 318 3.36 10.43 8.47
N THR A 319 2.04 10.56 8.41
CA THR A 319 1.27 11.31 9.42
C THR A 319 -0.08 10.68 9.70
N ALA A 320 -0.61 10.85 10.91
CA ALA A 320 -2.00 10.51 11.23
C ALA A 320 -2.94 11.69 11.05
N THR A 321 -2.44 12.92 11.22
CA THR A 321 -3.23 14.15 11.08
C THR A 321 -2.41 15.14 10.25
N PRO A 322 -2.73 15.34 8.97
CA PRO A 322 -2.11 16.42 8.20
C PRO A 322 -2.54 17.75 8.84
N LYS A 323 -1.58 18.65 9.05
CA LYS A 323 -1.85 20.02 9.49
C LYS A 323 -1.76 20.96 8.29
N GLU A 324 -2.75 21.84 8.18
CA GLU A 324 -2.72 23.03 7.33
C GLU A 324 -2.86 24.25 8.25
N THR A 325 -1.75 24.84 8.66
CA THR A 325 -1.76 26.18 9.26
C THR A 325 -0.98 27.15 8.39
N THR A 326 -1.19 28.45 8.60
CA THR A 326 -0.55 29.55 7.85
C THR A 326 0.97 29.50 7.87
N ASP A 327 1.57 28.94 8.93
CA ASP A 327 3.03 28.93 9.15
C ASP A 327 3.67 27.55 8.94
N ILE A 328 2.87 26.47 8.95
CA ILE A 328 3.36 25.08 8.91
C ILE A 328 2.34 24.22 8.18
N SER A 329 2.70 23.81 6.96
CA SER A 329 1.89 22.86 6.21
C SER A 329 2.79 21.75 5.66
N ASN A 330 2.53 20.53 6.13
CA ASN A 330 3.15 19.32 5.57
C ASN A 330 2.79 19.18 4.10
N ILE A 331 1.57 19.59 3.75
CA ILE A 331 1.08 19.61 2.37
C ILE A 331 1.84 20.65 1.55
N ALA A 332 2.18 21.82 2.12
CA ALA A 332 3.03 22.79 1.43
C ALA A 332 4.45 22.26 1.15
N TYR A 333 4.98 21.38 2.01
CA TYR A 333 6.30 20.79 1.81
C TYR A 333 6.28 19.58 0.87
N PHE A 334 5.44 18.59 1.16
CA PHE A 334 5.39 17.31 0.47
C PHE A 334 4.41 17.27 -0.71
N GLY A 335 3.49 18.23 -0.80
CA GLY A 335 2.35 18.19 -1.72
C GLY A 335 1.16 17.42 -1.16
N GLU A 336 0.16 17.21 -2.02
CA GLU A 336 -1.04 16.44 -1.71
C GLU A 336 -0.69 15.00 -1.25
N PRO A 337 -1.43 14.44 -0.27
CA PRO A 337 -1.24 13.05 0.13
C PRO A 337 -1.40 12.08 -1.04
N LEU A 338 -0.39 11.22 -1.25
CA LEU A 338 -0.43 10.15 -2.25
C LEU A 338 -1.50 9.10 -1.89
N TYR A 339 -1.74 8.91 -0.60
CA TYR A 339 -2.78 8.04 -0.08
C TYR A 339 -3.25 8.46 1.31
N ILE A 340 -4.55 8.31 1.56
CA ILE A 340 -5.20 8.64 2.83
C ILE A 340 -5.98 7.42 3.33
N TYR A 341 -5.62 6.93 4.51
CA TYR A 341 -6.39 5.97 5.27
C TYR A 341 -6.84 6.57 6.61
N SER A 342 -8.07 7.09 6.60
CA SER A 342 -8.61 7.90 7.70
C SER A 342 -9.11 7.06 8.88
N LEU A 343 -9.26 7.71 10.05
CA LEU A 343 -9.90 7.11 11.22
C LEU A 343 -11.33 6.64 10.89
N LYS A 344 -12.08 7.44 10.13
CA LYS A 344 -13.44 7.10 9.67
C LYS A 344 -13.45 5.80 8.87
N GLN A 345 -12.51 5.64 7.94
CA GLN A 345 -12.38 4.42 7.15
C GLN A 345 -11.95 3.24 8.02
N GLY A 346 -10.96 3.41 8.90
CA GLY A 346 -10.51 2.37 9.84
C GLY A 346 -11.62 1.85 10.75
N ILE A 347 -12.51 2.72 11.22
CA ILE A 347 -13.70 2.34 12.00
C ILE A 347 -14.71 1.59 11.12
N ALA A 348 -15.00 2.10 9.92
CA ALA A 348 -15.94 1.47 9.00
C ALA A 348 -15.49 0.07 8.57
N ASP A 349 -14.18 -0.12 8.37
CA ASP A 349 -13.59 -1.41 8.01
C ASP A 349 -13.46 -2.36 9.22
N GLY A 350 -13.68 -1.88 10.44
CA GLY A 350 -13.58 -2.68 11.66
C GLY A 350 -12.15 -2.95 12.15
N PHE A 351 -11.18 -2.17 11.68
CA PHE A 351 -9.78 -2.24 12.09
C PHE A 351 -9.44 -1.27 13.23
N LEU A 352 -10.23 -0.21 13.41
CA LEU A 352 -10.12 0.73 14.52
C LEU A 352 -11.41 0.73 15.36
N ALA A 353 -11.26 1.00 16.66
CA ALA A 353 -12.39 1.06 17.57
C ALA A 353 -13.19 2.36 17.36
N PRO A 354 -14.54 2.30 17.42
CA PRO A 354 -15.35 3.51 17.51
C PRO A 354 -15.12 4.19 18.87
N TYR A 355 -15.23 5.52 18.91
CA TYR A 355 -15.22 6.31 20.13
C TYR A 355 -16.64 6.79 20.49
N LYS A 356 -16.86 7.14 21.74
CA LYS A 356 -18.10 7.75 22.25
C LYS A 356 -17.85 9.19 22.64
#